data_AF-A0A7M7NFX7-F1
#
_entry.id   AF-A0A7M7NFX7-F1
#
_cell.length_a   1.000
_cell.length_b   1.000
_cell.length_c   1.000
_cell.angle_alpha   90.00
_cell.angle_beta   90.00
_cell.angle_gamma   90.00
#
_symmetry.space_group_name_H-M   'P 1'
#
loop_
_entity.id
_entity.type
_entity.pdbx_description
1 polymer ?
#
loop_
_entity_poly.entity_id
_entity_poly.type
_entity_poly.pdbx_seq_one_letter_code
_entity_poly.pdbx_strand_id
1 'polypeptide(L)'
;MASVEELSIQGIRGFGQDDGDRQVIQFFHPLTIIMGQNGAGKTTIIECLKYICSGEFPPGAKGAPFIHDPKVAHETEVKAQVKLCFKDKAGKDVVVTRSMLATKKEKRIEFKSLEGTIERVENFGEKPSNGLKCAEIDRAMVESLGVSKQVLSNVIFCHQEDANWPLSEGKTLKGKFDEIFAATR
;
A
#
# COMPACT_ATOMS: atom_id res chain seq x y z
N MET A 1 -12.68 -14.45 -8.00
CA MET A 1 -12.72 -12.97 -7.88
C MET A 1 -11.64 -12.60 -6.88
N ALA A 2 -10.79 -11.63 -7.20
CA ALA A 2 -9.77 -11.20 -6.26
C ALA A 2 -10.38 -10.37 -5.13
N SER A 3 -9.89 -10.53 -3.91
CA SER A 3 -10.36 -9.82 -2.71
C SER A 3 -9.23 -9.52 -1.74
N VAL A 4 -9.27 -8.36 -1.09
CA VAL A 4 -8.39 -8.04 0.03
C VAL A 4 -8.94 -8.68 1.31
N GLU A 5 -8.09 -9.27 2.13
CA GLU A 5 -8.53 -10.02 3.32
C GLU A 5 -7.97 -9.41 4.60
N GLU A 6 -6.67 -9.12 4.64
CA GLU A 6 -6.02 -8.57 5.83
C GLU A 6 -4.87 -7.62 5.46
N LEU A 7 -4.82 -6.45 6.10
CA LEU A 7 -3.73 -5.48 5.96
C LEU A 7 -3.06 -5.24 7.31
N SER A 8 -1.74 -5.45 7.36
CA SER A 8 -0.89 -5.12 8.49
C SER A 8 -0.04 -3.88 8.17
N ILE A 9 -0.04 -2.92 9.09
CA ILE A 9 0.66 -1.63 8.97
C ILE A 9 1.55 -1.42 10.20
N GLN A 10 2.80 -1.04 9.97
CA GLN A 10 3.78 -0.70 11.02
C GLN A 10 4.72 0.41 10.52
N GLY A 11 5.01 1.39 11.38
CA GLY A 11 5.96 2.46 11.08
C GLY A 11 5.52 3.39 9.94
N ILE A 12 4.23 3.54 9.68
CA ILE A 12 3.68 4.40 8.62
C ILE A 12 2.92 5.57 9.25
N ARG A 13 3.34 6.81 8.97
CA ARG A 13 2.70 8.03 9.50
C ARG A 13 2.36 7.95 11.00
N GLY A 14 1.08 7.87 11.37
CA GLY A 14 0.64 7.79 12.77
C GLY A 14 0.73 6.38 13.39
N PHE A 15 0.98 5.34 12.58
CA PHE A 15 1.22 3.99 13.05
C PHE A 15 2.66 3.88 13.57
N GLY A 16 2.80 3.56 14.85
CA GLY A 16 4.09 3.43 15.52
C GLY A 16 4.96 2.33 14.93
N GLN A 17 6.25 2.39 15.24
CA GLN A 17 7.27 1.51 14.66
C GLN A 17 7.49 0.22 15.44
N ASP A 18 7.13 0.20 16.73
CA ASP A 18 7.41 -0.93 17.59
C ASP A 18 6.48 -2.10 17.24
N ASP A 19 6.89 -3.33 17.56
CA ASP A 19 6.08 -4.51 17.25
C ASP A 19 4.72 -4.49 17.96
N GLY A 20 4.64 -3.84 19.14
CA GLY A 20 3.38 -3.62 19.85
C GLY A 20 2.44 -2.61 19.18
N ASP A 21 2.95 -1.76 18.29
CA ASP A 21 2.17 -0.75 17.58
C ASP A 21 1.59 -1.26 16.26
N ARG A 22 2.03 -2.43 15.80
CA ARG A 22 1.55 -3.04 14.55
C ARG A 22 0.03 -3.18 14.58
N GLN A 23 -0.62 -2.56 13.60
CA GLN A 23 -2.07 -2.65 13.44
C GLN A 23 -2.43 -3.60 12.33
N VAL A 24 -3.40 -4.47 12.59
CA VAL A 24 -3.94 -5.44 11.64
C VAL A 24 -5.41 -5.13 11.40
N ILE A 25 -5.78 -4.97 10.13
CA ILE A 25 -7.13 -4.63 9.69
C ILE A 25 -7.64 -5.81 8.86
N GLN A 26 -8.74 -6.42 9.30
CA GLN A 26 -9.44 -7.44 8.55
C GLN A 26 -10.53 -6.80 7.68
N PHE A 27 -10.60 -7.18 6.41
CA PHE A 27 -11.62 -6.72 5.49
C PHE A 27 -12.76 -7.73 5.42
N PHE A 28 -13.98 -7.21 5.53
CA PHE A 28 -15.21 -7.96 5.48
C PHE A 28 -15.91 -7.80 4.13
N HIS A 29 -16.55 -8.88 3.70
CA HIS A 29 -17.34 -8.95 2.48
C HIS A 29 -18.84 -8.95 2.81
N PRO A 30 -19.67 -8.18 2.10
CA PRO A 30 -19.33 -7.31 0.96
C PRO A 30 -18.88 -5.89 1.37
N LEU A 31 -18.92 -5.55 2.66
CA LEU A 31 -18.69 -4.18 3.14
C LEU A 31 -17.80 -4.16 4.39
N THR A 32 -16.77 -3.33 4.36
CA THR A 32 -15.94 -2.96 5.52
C THR A 32 -16.18 -1.50 5.87
N ILE A 33 -16.47 -1.20 7.14
CA ILE A 33 -16.66 0.18 7.62
C ILE A 33 -15.45 0.58 8.46
N ILE A 34 -14.74 1.63 8.04
CA ILE A 34 -13.61 2.21 8.76
C ILE A 34 -14.05 3.56 9.34
N MET A 35 -14.22 3.64 10.66
CA MET A 35 -14.61 4.87 11.37
C MET A 35 -13.56 5.29 12.38
N GLY A 36 -13.55 6.58 12.73
CA GLY A 36 -12.61 7.15 13.69
C GLY A 36 -12.55 8.66 13.59
N GLN A 37 -11.94 9.30 14.58
CA GLN A 37 -11.77 10.75 14.64
C GLN A 37 -10.86 11.27 13.52
N ASN A 38 -10.84 12.58 13.30
CA ASN A 38 -9.87 13.21 12.39
C ASN A 38 -8.44 12.96 12.92
N GLY A 39 -7.51 12.64 12.02
CA GLY A 39 -6.16 12.26 12.40
C GLY A 39 -5.98 10.81 12.85
N ALA A 40 -7.05 10.01 12.98
CA ALA A 40 -6.97 8.60 13.42
C ALA A 40 -6.33 7.63 12.40
N GLY A 41 -5.78 8.11 11.28
CA GLY A 41 -5.11 7.26 10.29
C GLY A 41 -6.02 6.58 9.25
N LYS A 42 -7.31 6.93 9.17
CA LYS A 42 -8.25 6.35 8.18
C LYS A 42 -7.75 6.47 6.73
N THR A 43 -7.33 7.66 6.34
CA THR A 43 -6.77 7.92 5.00
C THR A 43 -5.48 7.13 4.80
N THR A 44 -4.67 6.99 5.86
CA THR A 44 -3.41 6.22 5.82
C THR A 44 -3.62 4.74 5.54
N ILE A 45 -4.74 4.15 5.99
CA ILE A 45 -5.09 2.77 5.63
C ILE A 45 -5.27 2.63 4.11
N ILE A 46 -5.98 3.57 3.49
CA ILE A 46 -6.21 3.58 2.03
C ILE A 46 -4.90 3.87 1.28
N GLU A 47 -4.07 4.77 1.79
CA GLU A 47 -2.72 5.03 1.28
C GLU A 47 -1.83 3.77 1.30
N CYS A 48 -1.89 2.98 2.37
CA CYS A 48 -1.18 1.70 2.46
C CYS A 48 -1.70 0.69 1.43
N LEU A 49 -3.01 0.59 1.22
CA LEU A 49 -3.60 -0.26 0.17
C LEU A 49 -3.16 0.18 -1.22
N LYS A 50 -3.17 1.48 -1.50
CA LYS A 50 -2.65 2.05 -2.74
C LYS A 50 -1.19 1.68 -2.93
N TYR A 51 -0.34 1.98 -1.94
CA TYR A 51 1.10 1.74 -1.99
C TYR A 51 1.45 0.27 -2.21
N ILE A 52 0.85 -0.65 -1.46
CA ILE A 52 1.18 -2.06 -1.60
C ILE A 52 0.74 -2.64 -2.94
N CYS A 53 -0.41 -2.21 -3.46
CA CYS A 53 -0.98 -2.71 -4.71
C CYS A 53 -0.38 -2.08 -5.98
N SER A 54 0.04 -0.82 -5.94
CA SER A 54 0.49 -0.08 -7.14
C SER A 54 1.95 0.38 -7.09
N GLY A 55 2.60 0.29 -5.93
CA GLY A 55 3.94 0.86 -5.69
C GLY A 55 3.96 2.37 -5.56
N GLU A 56 2.82 3.05 -5.67
CA GLU A 56 2.75 4.51 -5.66
C GLU A 56 2.59 5.06 -4.25
N PHE A 57 3.43 6.04 -3.93
CA PHE A 57 3.29 6.81 -2.70
C PHE A 57 2.10 7.76 -2.77
N PRO A 58 1.54 8.15 -1.61
CA PRO A 58 0.52 9.18 -1.56
C PRO A 58 1.01 10.52 -2.12
N PRO A 59 0.11 11.38 -2.63
CA PRO A 59 0.42 12.74 -3.02
C PRO A 59 1.18 13.48 -1.91
N GLY A 60 2.24 14.21 -2.27
CA GLY A 60 3.05 14.97 -1.31
C GLY A 60 3.90 14.14 -0.33
N ALA A 61 3.78 12.80 -0.31
CA ALA A 61 4.48 11.93 0.65
C ALA A 61 5.39 10.90 -0.04
N LYS A 62 6.17 11.34 -1.04
CA LYS A 62 7.14 10.46 -1.69
C LYS A 62 8.31 10.16 -0.77
N GLY A 63 8.49 8.89 -0.40
CA GLY A 63 9.62 8.42 0.40
C GLY A 63 9.45 8.69 1.90
N ALA A 64 10.39 9.41 2.50
CA ALA A 64 10.48 9.59 3.96
C ALA A 64 9.20 10.09 4.65
N PRO A 65 8.42 11.04 4.09
CA PRO A 65 7.22 11.55 4.77
C PRO A 65 6.08 10.53 4.92
N PHE A 66 6.16 9.38 4.25
CA PHE A 66 5.21 8.29 4.41
C PHE A 66 5.54 7.40 5.62
N ILE A 67 6.82 7.33 5.98
CA ILE A 67 7.30 6.59 7.15
C ILE A 67 7.05 7.42 8.42
N HIS A 68 6.78 6.75 9.54
CA HIS A 68 6.69 7.40 10.85
C HIS A 68 7.99 8.19 11.13
N ASP A 69 7.89 9.45 11.55
CA ASP A 69 9.05 10.34 11.62
C ASP A 69 10.02 9.88 12.72
N PRO A 70 11.30 9.57 12.41
CA PRO A 70 12.29 9.19 13.42
C PRO A 70 12.47 10.20 14.56
N LYS A 71 12.22 11.49 14.30
CA LYS A 71 12.28 12.53 15.33
C LYS A 71 11.15 12.41 16.34
N VAL A 72 9.95 12.01 15.90
CA VAL A 72 8.78 11.78 16.76
C VAL A 72 8.96 10.48 17.52
N ALA A 73 9.53 9.47 16.85
CA ALA A 73 9.85 8.18 17.44
C ALA A 73 11.03 8.24 18.44
N HIS A 74 11.75 9.36 18.49
CA HIS A 74 13.01 9.52 19.23
C HIS A 74 14.10 8.49 18.86
N GLU A 75 14.06 7.98 17.63
CA GLU A 75 14.99 6.98 17.13
C GLU A 75 15.92 7.53 16.03
N THR A 76 17.03 6.82 15.80
CA THR A 76 17.93 7.13 14.67
C THR A 76 17.39 6.58 13.37
N GLU A 77 16.69 5.44 13.41
CA GLU A 77 16.12 4.78 12.25
C GLU A 77 14.72 4.25 12.56
N VAL A 78 13.81 4.43 11.62
CA VAL A 78 12.45 3.87 11.68
C VAL A 78 12.29 2.89 10.54
N LYS A 79 11.96 1.65 10.87
CA LYS A 79 11.56 0.63 9.89
C LYS A 79 10.05 0.67 9.72
N ALA A 80 9.61 0.69 8.47
CA ALA A 80 8.20 0.65 8.13
C ALA A 80 7.90 -0.60 7.31
N GLN A 81 6.72 -1.18 7.53
CA GLN A 81 6.24 -2.33 6.79
C GLN A 81 4.75 -2.19 6.51
N VAL A 82 4.39 -2.48 5.25
CA VAL A 82 3.02 -2.72 4.84
C VAL A 82 2.96 -4.17 4.34
N LYS A 83 2.02 -4.95 4.87
CA LYS A 83 1.81 -6.34 4.49
C LYS A 83 0.34 -6.55 4.16
N LEU A 84 0.04 -7.13 3.01
CA LEU A 84 -1.31 -7.39 2.53
C LEU A 84 -1.48 -8.88 2.25
N CYS A 85 -2.52 -9.46 2.83
CA CYS A 85 -3.06 -10.77 2.50
C CYS A 85 -4.30 -10.55 1.62
N PHE A 86 -4.34 -11.20 0.46
CA PHE A 86 -5.44 -11.09 -0.49
C PHE A 86 -5.65 -12.43 -1.23
N LYS A 87 -6.85 -12.66 -1.73
CA LYS A 87 -7.12 -13.74 -2.68
C LYS A 87 -6.88 -13.25 -4.10
N ASP A 88 -6.11 -13.99 -4.88
CA ASP A 88 -5.89 -13.68 -6.28
C ASP A 88 -7.11 -14.01 -7.16
N LYS A 89 -7.02 -13.69 -8.45
CA LYS A 89 -8.09 -13.98 -9.43
C LYS A 89 -8.43 -15.48 -9.54
N ALA A 90 -7.49 -16.36 -9.21
CA ALA A 90 -7.66 -17.82 -9.19
C ALA A 90 -8.16 -18.35 -7.83
N GLY A 91 -8.39 -17.47 -6.85
CA GLY A 91 -8.87 -17.81 -5.51
C GLY A 91 -7.78 -18.32 -4.56
N LYS A 92 -6.50 -18.19 -4.92
CA LYS A 92 -5.37 -18.56 -4.08
C LYS A 92 -5.01 -17.43 -3.13
N ASP A 93 -4.57 -17.78 -1.94
CA ASP A 93 -4.14 -16.82 -0.95
C ASP A 93 -2.72 -16.33 -1.29
N VAL A 94 -2.55 -15.01 -1.28
CA VAL A 94 -1.29 -14.34 -1.61
C VAL A 94 -0.96 -13.34 -0.50
N VAL A 95 0.29 -13.35 -0.08
CA VAL A 95 0.85 -12.45 0.91
C VAL A 95 1.92 -11.60 0.25
N VAL A 96 1.80 -10.28 0.38
CA VAL A 96 2.76 -9.32 -0.15
C VAL A 96 3.27 -8.46 0.98
N THR A 97 4.57 -8.19 0.99
CA THR A 97 5.21 -7.35 2.00
C THR A 97 6.09 -6.32 1.30
N ARG A 98 5.90 -5.04 1.64
CA ARG A 98 6.82 -3.95 1.28
C ARG A 98 7.39 -3.35 2.55
N SER A 99 8.71 -3.27 2.62
CA SER A 99 9.43 -2.70 3.76
C SER A 99 10.22 -1.47 3.33
N MET A 100 10.34 -0.49 4.22
CA MET A 100 11.07 0.75 3.99
C MET A 100 11.83 1.16 5.24
N LEU A 101 12.81 2.04 5.08
CA LEU A 101 13.64 2.57 6.16
C LEU A 101 13.73 4.09 6.03
N ALA A 102 13.50 4.79 7.14
CA ALA A 102 13.82 6.20 7.31
C ALA A 102 14.99 6.34 8.29
N THR A 103 16.11 6.90 7.85
CA THR A 103 17.28 7.13 8.71
C THR A 103 17.46 8.63 8.94
N LYS A 104 17.51 9.03 10.21
CA LYS A 104 17.82 10.40 10.60
C LYS A 104 19.30 10.69 10.35
N LYS A 105 19.57 11.57 9.39
CA LYS A 105 20.88 12.20 9.20
C LYS A 105 20.86 13.61 9.78
N GLU A 106 22.03 14.23 9.88
CA GLU A 106 22.23 15.53 10.54
C GLU A 106 21.29 16.64 10.02
N LYS A 107 21.07 16.70 8.70
CA LYS A 107 20.26 17.76 8.04
C LYS A 107 18.99 17.25 7.35
N ARG A 108 18.81 15.94 7.21
CA ARG A 108 17.70 15.36 6.45
C ARG A 108 17.34 13.98 6.96
N ILE A 109 16.13 13.53 6.65
CA ILE A 109 15.74 12.12 6.80
C ILE A 109 16.00 11.46 5.44
N GLU A 110 16.81 10.41 5.44
CA GLU A 110 17.11 9.61 4.27
C GLU A 110 16.11 8.47 4.14
N PHE A 111 15.56 8.28 2.95
CA PHE A 111 14.62 7.21 2.64
C PHE A 111 15.32 6.10 1.88
N LYS A 112 15.03 4.86 2.26
CA LYS A 112 15.45 3.67 1.52
C LYS A 112 14.30 2.68 1.43
N SER A 113 13.98 2.24 0.21
CA SER A 113 13.13 1.06 0.04
C SER A 113 13.94 -0.19 0.36
N LEU A 114 13.39 -1.07 1.18
CA LEU A 114 13.95 -2.38 1.42
C LEU A 114 13.35 -3.39 0.44
N GLU A 115 13.91 -4.59 0.43
CA GLU A 115 13.44 -5.68 -0.41
C GLU A 115 12.02 -6.10 -0.01
N GLY A 116 11.13 -6.19 -0.99
CA GLY A 116 9.78 -6.71 -0.79
C GLY A 116 9.65 -8.16 -1.22
N THR A 117 8.61 -8.82 -0.72
CA THR A 117 8.31 -10.22 -1.03
C THR A 117 6.88 -10.38 -1.51
N ILE A 118 6.67 -11.35 -2.39
CA ILE A 118 5.35 -11.86 -2.77
C ILE A 118 5.37 -13.38 -2.66
N GLU A 119 4.38 -13.90 -1.96
CA GLU A 119 4.30 -15.29 -1.51
C GLU A 119 2.89 -15.82 -1.77
N ARG A 120 2.78 -16.99 -2.39
CA ARG A 120 1.51 -17.72 -2.46
C ARG A 120 1.45 -18.65 -1.27
N VAL A 121 0.36 -18.61 -0.51
CA VAL A 121 0.12 -19.50 0.63
C VAL A 121 -1.01 -20.46 0.29
N GLU A 122 -0.91 -21.70 0.77
CA GLU A 122 -1.99 -22.69 0.58
C GLU A 122 -3.18 -22.39 1.49
N ASN A 123 -2.91 -21.88 2.71
CA ASN A 123 -3.92 -21.38 3.65
C ASN A 123 -3.42 -20.13 4.38
N PHE A 124 -4.32 -19.18 4.69
CA PHE A 124 -4.02 -18.04 5.57
C PHE A 124 -3.48 -18.50 6.94
N GLY A 125 -2.28 -18.04 7.30
CA GLY A 125 -1.63 -18.35 8.58
C GLY A 125 -0.55 -19.44 8.51
N GLU A 126 -0.44 -20.19 7.41
CA GLU A 126 0.68 -21.10 7.18
C GLU A 126 1.92 -20.37 6.66
N LYS A 127 3.10 -20.87 7.03
CA LYS A 127 4.36 -20.31 6.55
C LYS A 127 4.44 -20.53 5.02
N PRO A 128 4.57 -19.45 4.23
CA PRO A 128 4.63 -19.56 2.79
C PRO A 128 5.78 -20.45 2.32
N SER A 129 5.53 -21.19 1.24
CA SER A 129 6.59 -21.86 0.49
C SER A 129 7.42 -20.80 -0.22
N ASN A 130 8.71 -20.69 0.14
CA ASN A 130 9.78 -19.95 -0.53
C ASN A 130 9.35 -18.61 -1.18
N GLY A 131 9.42 -17.53 -0.39
CA GLY A 131 9.17 -16.19 -0.90
C GLY A 131 10.09 -15.80 -2.05
N LEU A 132 9.49 -15.31 -3.13
CA LEU A 132 10.22 -14.75 -4.24
C LEU A 132 10.54 -13.29 -3.91
N LYS A 133 11.83 -13.01 -3.76
CA LYS A 133 12.37 -11.66 -3.85
C LYS A 133 12.02 -11.14 -5.24
N CYS A 134 11.16 -10.14 -5.30
CA CYS A 134 10.59 -9.71 -6.56
C CYS A 134 10.97 -8.26 -6.80
N ALA A 135 11.86 -8.02 -7.77
CA ALA A 135 12.06 -6.66 -8.29
C ALA A 135 10.81 -6.13 -9.01
N GLU A 136 9.86 -7.01 -9.36
CA GLU A 136 8.66 -6.73 -10.14
C GLU A 136 7.35 -6.94 -9.34
N ILE A 137 7.32 -6.61 -8.03
CA ILE A 137 6.09 -6.76 -7.21
C ILE A 137 4.90 -6.06 -7.86
N ASP A 138 5.09 -4.86 -8.43
CA ASP A 138 4.02 -4.10 -9.09
C ASP A 138 3.37 -4.90 -10.23
N ARG A 139 4.18 -5.60 -11.03
CA ARG A 139 3.69 -6.44 -12.13
C ARG A 139 2.96 -7.67 -11.59
N ALA A 140 3.54 -8.34 -10.59
CA ALA A 140 2.94 -9.52 -9.99
C ALA A 140 1.60 -9.19 -9.28
N MET A 141 1.49 -7.99 -8.70
CA MET A 141 0.25 -7.47 -8.10
C MET A 141 -0.84 -7.27 -9.16
N VAL A 142 -0.53 -6.58 -10.25
CA VAL A 142 -1.47 -6.37 -11.37
C VAL A 142 -1.93 -7.71 -11.95
N GLU A 143 -1.03 -8.67 -12.13
CA GLU A 143 -1.37 -9.99 -12.63
C GLU A 143 -2.25 -10.79 -11.68
N SER A 144 -1.96 -10.74 -10.37
CA SER A 144 -2.67 -11.50 -9.34
C SER A 144 -4.06 -10.93 -9.05
N LEU A 145 -4.17 -9.60 -8.96
CA LEU A 145 -5.45 -8.90 -8.75
C LEU A 145 -6.31 -8.84 -10.03
N GLY A 146 -5.68 -8.94 -11.20
CA GLY A 146 -6.38 -8.93 -12.50
C GLY A 146 -6.91 -7.55 -12.89
N VAL A 147 -6.35 -6.47 -12.33
CA VAL A 147 -6.71 -5.08 -12.61
C VAL A 147 -5.45 -4.25 -12.87
N SER A 148 -5.53 -3.30 -13.81
CA SER A 148 -4.37 -2.48 -14.16
C SER A 148 -3.92 -1.58 -13.00
N LYS A 149 -2.65 -1.17 -13.03
CA LYS A 149 -2.08 -0.24 -12.05
C LYS A 149 -2.88 1.06 -11.97
N GLN A 150 -3.32 1.56 -13.12
CA GLN A 150 -4.10 2.79 -13.24
C GLN A 150 -5.49 2.63 -12.61
N VAL A 151 -6.15 1.48 -12.76
CA VAL A 151 -7.42 1.20 -12.07
C VAL A 151 -7.22 1.10 -10.56
N LEU A 152 -6.16 0.44 -10.09
CA LEU A 152 -5.82 0.38 -8.67
C LEU A 152 -5.59 1.77 -8.06
N SER A 153 -4.85 2.63 -8.77
CA SER A 153 -4.42 3.94 -8.25
C SER A 153 -5.45 5.05 -8.40
N ASN A 154 -6.17 5.10 -9.53
CA ASN A 154 -7.09 6.20 -9.87
C ASN A 154 -8.55 5.89 -9.56
N VAL A 155 -8.92 4.61 -9.39
CA VAL A 155 -10.31 4.19 -9.20
C VAL A 155 -10.52 3.48 -7.86
N ILE A 156 -9.82 2.35 -7.61
CA ILE A 156 -10.08 1.51 -6.43
C ILE A 156 -9.53 2.13 -5.15
N PHE A 157 -8.24 2.48 -5.12
CA PHE A 157 -7.57 3.10 -3.98
C PHE A 157 -7.19 4.54 -4.30
N CYS A 158 -8.12 5.29 -4.91
CA CYS A 158 -7.93 6.71 -5.20
C CYS A 158 -7.66 7.49 -3.91
N HIS A 159 -6.67 8.38 -3.94
CA HIS A 159 -6.36 9.21 -2.78
C HIS A 159 -7.47 10.23 -2.54
N GLN A 160 -7.74 10.55 -1.28
CA GLN A 160 -8.81 11.49 -0.92
C GLN A 160 -8.66 12.86 -1.60
N GLU A 161 -7.44 13.38 -1.70
CA GLU A 161 -7.15 14.66 -2.37
C GLU A 161 -7.34 14.60 -3.90
N ASP A 162 -7.27 13.39 -4.48
CA ASP A 162 -7.41 13.16 -5.92
C ASP A 162 -8.83 12.68 -6.31
N ALA A 163 -9.72 12.46 -5.34
CA ALA A 163 -11.03 11.82 -5.57
C ALA A 163 -11.92 12.58 -6.57
N ASN A 164 -11.76 13.89 -6.65
CA ASN A 164 -12.52 14.76 -7.57
C ASN A 164 -11.90 14.83 -8.97
N TRP A 165 -10.93 13.97 -9.31
CA TRP A 165 -10.32 13.96 -10.64
C TRP A 165 -11.32 13.85 -11.82
N PRO A 166 -12.50 13.21 -11.71
CA PRO A 166 -13.48 13.21 -12.81
C PRO A 166 -14.03 14.60 -13.12
N LEU A 167 -13.90 15.55 -12.19
CA LEU A 167 -14.33 16.95 -12.33
C LEU A 167 -13.17 17.89 -12.72
N SER A 168 -11.99 17.34 -13.02
CA SER A 168 -10.83 18.13 -13.43
C SER A 168 -10.99 18.68 -14.85
N GLU A 169 -10.13 19.64 -15.20
CA GLU A 169 -10.07 20.22 -16.55
C GLU A 169 -9.84 19.18 -17.65
N GLY A 170 -10.30 19.49 -18.87
CA GLY A 170 -10.37 18.52 -19.97
C GLY A 170 -9.06 17.81 -20.31
N LYS A 171 -7.91 18.47 -20.15
CA LYS A 171 -6.60 17.86 -20.39
C LYS A 171 -6.25 16.81 -19.33
N THR A 172 -6.41 17.14 -18.06
CA THR A 172 -6.12 16.25 -16.93
C THR A 172 -7.09 15.07 -16.89
N LEU A 173 -8.38 15.34 -17.14
CA LEU A 173 -9.41 14.33 -17.25
C LEU A 173 -9.09 13.34 -18.38
N LYS A 174 -8.82 13.84 -19.59
CA LYS A 174 -8.46 13.01 -20.74
C LYS A 174 -7.22 12.17 -20.46
N GLY A 175 -6.20 12.73 -19.82
CA GLY A 175 -5.00 12.00 -19.44
C GLY A 175 -5.30 10.78 -18.56
N LYS A 176 -6.12 10.93 -17.52
CA LYS A 176 -6.51 9.81 -16.65
C LYS A 176 -7.39 8.78 -17.35
N PHE A 177 -8.31 9.21 -18.23
CA PHE A 177 -9.07 8.30 -19.08
C PHE A 177 -8.14 7.49 -19.99
N ASP A 178 -7.25 8.17 -20.72
CA ASP A 178 -6.28 7.51 -21.60
C ASP A 178 -5.44 6.50 -20.81
N GLU A 179 -4.95 6.85 -19.62
CA GLU A 179 -4.22 5.92 -18.73
C GLU A 179 -5.02 4.69 -18.31
N ILE A 180 -6.30 4.86 -17.94
CA ILE A 180 -7.17 3.77 -17.50
C ILE A 180 -7.49 2.82 -18.66
N PHE A 181 -7.74 3.35 -19.86
CA PHE A 181 -8.19 2.59 -21.03
C PHE A 181 -7.07 2.16 -21.99
N ALA A 182 -5.89 2.78 -21.94
CA ALA A 182 -4.74 2.42 -22.79
C ALA A 182 -3.96 1.21 -22.27
N ALA A 183 -4.25 0.72 -21.06
CA ALA A 183 -3.71 -0.54 -20.53
C ALA A 183 -4.32 -1.81 -21.18
N THR A 184 -5.08 -1.65 -22.27
CA THR A 184 -5.82 -2.72 -22.96
C THR A 184 -5.33 -3.00 -24.41
N ARG A 185 -4.02 -2.89 -24.66
CA ARG A 185 -3.40 -3.48 -25.87
C ARG A 185 -2.39 -4.55 -25.51
#